data_AF-A0A2P2IWZ0-F1
#
_entry.id   AF-A0A2P2IWZ0-F1
#
_cell.length_a   1.000
_cell.length_b   1.000
_cell.length_c   1.000
_cell.angle_alpha   90.00
_cell.angle_beta   90.00
_cell.angle_gamma   90.00
#
_symmetry.space_group_name_H-M   'P 1'
#
loop_
_entity.id
_entity.type
_entity.pdbx_description
1 polymer ?
#
loop_
_entity_poly.entity_id
_entity_poly.type
_entity_poly.pdbx_seq_one_letter_code
_entity_poly.pdbx_strand_id
1 'polypeptide(L)'
;MRRPGHHQHHNHHRQPAKQGVGGLKRTLAKLSIAVVVLLICTLSLHFSATITGNSGSTGPSVINVQELWESANSGGWRPSSAPRSDWPPPPKETNGYLRVRCNGGLNQQRSAICNAVLAARIMNATLVLPELDANSFWHDDSGFRGIYDVENFIQALRFDVKIVESIPEIHKNGKTKKIKAFQLRPPRDAPISWYTTVALEKMKEHGAIYLTPFSHRLAEEIDNPEYQRLRCRVNYHALRFKPHIMKLSESIVDKLRAQGHFMAIHLRFEMDMLAFAGYVF
;
A
#
# COMPACT_ATOMS: atom_id res chain seq x y z
N MET A 1 10.01 -11.25 45.65
CA MET A 1 9.96 -11.22 47.13
C MET A 1 8.50 -11.26 47.60
N ARG A 2 8.24 -11.36 48.92
CA ARG A 2 6.94 -11.78 49.51
C ARG A 2 5.90 -10.63 49.65
N ARG A 3 4.64 -11.07 49.87
CA ARG A 3 3.39 -10.42 50.42
C ARG A 3 3.60 -9.47 51.63
N PRO A 4 2.61 -8.73 52.23
CA PRO A 4 1.11 -8.81 52.22
C PRO A 4 0.40 -7.42 51.97
N GLY A 5 -0.89 -7.10 52.24
CA GLY A 5 -2.10 -7.81 52.76
C GLY A 5 -3.31 -6.85 53.04
N HIS A 6 -4.34 -7.33 53.78
CA HIS A 6 -5.53 -6.62 54.34
C HIS A 6 -6.62 -6.09 53.36
N HIS A 7 -7.93 -6.03 53.68
CA HIS A 7 -8.85 -6.63 54.68
C HIS A 7 -10.26 -6.63 54.01
N GLN A 8 -11.02 -7.73 53.89
CA GLN A 8 -11.90 -8.38 54.88
C GLN A 8 -13.21 -7.61 55.22
N HIS A 9 -14.37 -8.17 54.86
CA HIS A 9 -15.54 -8.23 55.76
C HIS A 9 -16.54 -9.36 55.40
N HIS A 10 -17.21 -9.88 56.43
CA HIS A 10 -18.08 -11.07 56.43
C HIS A 10 -19.56 -10.76 56.13
N ASN A 11 -20.32 -11.74 55.57
CA ASN A 11 -21.26 -12.51 56.41
C ASN A 11 -21.79 -13.83 55.81
N HIS A 12 -22.20 -14.73 56.70
CA HIS A 12 -22.62 -16.11 56.42
C HIS A 12 -24.13 -16.24 56.12
N HIS A 13 -24.52 -17.31 55.41
CA HIS A 13 -25.48 -18.30 55.94
C HIS A 13 -25.35 -19.68 55.25
N ARG A 14 -25.31 -20.75 56.06
CA ARG A 14 -25.66 -22.15 55.73
C ARG A 14 -27.14 -22.32 56.13
N GLN A 15 -28.00 -23.22 55.65
CA GLN A 15 -27.99 -24.52 54.95
C GLN A 15 -29.48 -24.77 54.48
N PRO A 16 -29.98 -25.94 54.01
CA PRO A 16 -29.36 -27.25 53.72
C PRO A 16 -29.64 -27.76 52.28
N ALA A 17 -29.20 -28.99 52.00
CA ALA A 17 -29.40 -29.66 50.70
C ALA A 17 -30.77 -30.35 50.58
N LYS A 18 -31.28 -30.44 49.34
CA LYS A 18 -32.21 -31.49 48.89
C LYS A 18 -31.72 -32.07 47.56
N GLN A 19 -31.52 -33.38 47.51
CA GLN A 19 -31.25 -34.13 46.29
C GLN A 19 -32.55 -34.42 45.54
N GLY A 20 -32.53 -34.47 44.20
CA GLY A 20 -33.68 -34.97 43.42
C GLY A 20 -33.67 -34.63 41.92
N VAL A 21 -33.53 -35.67 41.09
CA VAL A 21 -34.13 -35.77 39.73
C VAL A 21 -33.76 -34.67 38.70
N GLY A 22 -32.47 -34.36 38.54
CA GLY A 22 -31.96 -33.46 37.47
C GLY A 22 -31.19 -34.12 36.32
N GLY A 23 -30.63 -35.33 36.53
CA GLY A 23 -29.61 -35.90 35.63
C GLY A 23 -30.13 -36.41 34.27
N LEU A 24 -31.22 -37.18 34.28
CA LEU A 24 -31.64 -37.98 33.11
C LEU A 24 -32.26 -37.13 31.97
N LYS A 25 -32.93 -36.02 32.29
CA LYS A 25 -33.49 -35.11 31.28
C LYS A 25 -32.39 -34.38 30.49
N ARG A 26 -31.24 -34.09 31.14
CA ARG A 26 -30.14 -33.31 30.55
C ARG A 26 -29.25 -34.14 29.62
N THR A 27 -29.20 -35.46 29.80
CA THR A 27 -28.49 -36.39 28.89
C THR A 27 -29.35 -36.71 27.65
N LEU A 28 -30.65 -36.98 27.84
CA LEU A 28 -31.58 -37.23 26.72
C LEU A 28 -31.71 -36.02 25.78
N ALA A 29 -31.79 -34.80 26.31
CA ALA A 29 -31.83 -33.58 25.48
C ALA A 29 -30.52 -33.33 24.70
N LYS A 30 -29.36 -33.72 25.25
CA LYS A 30 -28.07 -33.63 24.52
C LYS A 30 -27.97 -34.68 23.42
N LEU A 31 -28.48 -35.89 23.67
CA LEU A 31 -28.56 -36.95 22.66
C LEU A 31 -29.48 -36.56 21.49
N SER A 32 -30.65 -35.95 21.75
CA SER A 32 -31.53 -35.51 20.65
C SER A 32 -30.90 -34.40 19.80
N ILE A 33 -30.20 -33.43 20.42
CA ILE A 33 -29.46 -32.39 19.68
C ILE A 33 -28.34 -33.01 18.82
N ALA A 34 -27.56 -33.96 19.37
CA ALA A 34 -26.50 -34.63 18.62
C ALA A 34 -27.03 -35.39 17.40
N VAL A 35 -28.17 -36.10 17.53
CA VAL A 35 -28.83 -36.81 16.43
C VAL A 35 -29.37 -35.83 15.38
N VAL A 36 -29.96 -34.70 15.79
CA VAL A 36 -30.44 -33.65 14.86
C VAL A 36 -29.27 -33.01 14.09
N VAL A 37 -28.15 -32.72 14.76
CA VAL A 37 -26.95 -32.19 14.10
C VAL A 37 -26.38 -33.20 13.10
N LEU A 38 -26.31 -34.49 13.48
CA LEU A 38 -25.88 -35.57 12.57
C LEU A 38 -26.79 -35.67 11.33
N LEU A 39 -28.11 -35.62 11.50
CA LEU A 39 -29.07 -35.62 10.40
C LEU A 39 -28.94 -34.40 9.47
N ILE A 40 -28.71 -33.21 10.03
CA ILE A 40 -28.46 -32.00 9.23
C ILE A 40 -27.15 -32.12 8.46
N CYS A 41 -26.09 -32.65 9.08
CA CYS A 41 -24.81 -32.89 8.41
C CYS A 41 -24.92 -33.94 7.30
N THR A 42 -25.60 -35.07 7.51
CA THR A 42 -25.77 -36.09 6.46
C THR A 42 -26.66 -35.60 5.32
N LEU A 43 -27.75 -34.87 5.61
CA LEU A 43 -28.57 -34.23 4.56
C LEU A 43 -27.79 -33.18 3.78
N SER A 44 -26.95 -32.38 4.44
CA SER A 44 -26.08 -31.39 3.77
C SER A 44 -25.05 -32.06 2.86
N LEU A 45 -24.42 -33.15 3.33
CA LEU A 45 -23.47 -33.94 2.54
C LEU A 45 -24.13 -34.61 1.33
N HIS A 46 -25.34 -35.16 1.49
CA HIS A 46 -26.10 -35.72 0.38
C HIS A 46 -26.54 -34.63 -0.62
N PHE A 47 -27.00 -33.46 -0.15
CA PHE A 47 -27.37 -32.35 -1.03
C PHE A 47 -26.16 -31.81 -1.80
N SER A 48 -24.98 -31.72 -1.17
CA SER A 48 -23.72 -31.42 -1.85
C SER A 48 -23.34 -32.46 -2.90
N ALA A 49 -23.54 -33.76 -2.61
CA ALA A 49 -23.24 -34.85 -3.53
C ALA A 49 -24.22 -34.90 -4.73
N THR A 50 -25.49 -34.53 -4.55
CA THR A 50 -26.47 -34.48 -5.67
C THR A 50 -26.24 -33.27 -6.57
N ILE A 51 -25.75 -32.13 -6.05
CA ILE A 51 -25.43 -30.95 -6.85
C ILE A 51 -24.14 -31.12 -7.67
N THR A 52 -23.17 -31.92 -7.20
CA THR A 52 -21.97 -32.27 -7.99
C THR A 52 -22.18 -33.41 -8.98
N GLY A 53 -23.38 -34.00 -9.04
CA GLY A 53 -23.77 -35.03 -10.01
C GLY A 53 -24.02 -34.53 -11.43
N ASN A 54 -23.30 -33.50 -11.91
CA ASN A 54 -23.34 -33.09 -13.31
C ASN A 54 -22.10 -33.62 -14.04
N SER A 55 -22.31 -34.39 -15.10
CA SER A 55 -21.28 -35.14 -15.83
C SER A 55 -20.26 -34.22 -16.53
N GLY A 56 -19.17 -33.87 -15.83
CA GLY A 56 -17.95 -33.34 -16.42
C GLY A 56 -17.02 -34.48 -16.85
N SER A 57 -16.58 -34.48 -18.11
CA SER A 57 -15.70 -35.54 -18.62
C SER A 57 -14.32 -35.51 -17.93
N THR A 58 -14.00 -36.57 -17.18
CA THR A 58 -12.69 -36.82 -16.57
C THR A 58 -11.65 -37.31 -17.59
N GLY A 59 -11.59 -36.66 -18.75
CA GLY A 59 -10.38 -36.65 -19.56
C GLY A 59 -9.38 -35.67 -18.96
N PRO A 60 -8.06 -35.84 -19.17
CA PRO A 60 -7.12 -34.76 -18.89
C PRO A 60 -7.55 -33.55 -19.72
N SER A 61 -7.74 -32.40 -19.07
CA SER A 61 -7.97 -31.14 -19.77
C SER A 61 -6.79 -30.91 -20.70
N VAL A 62 -7.01 -30.99 -22.02
CA VAL A 62 -5.97 -30.70 -23.01
C VAL A 62 -5.67 -29.21 -22.89
N ILE A 63 -4.59 -28.87 -22.17
CA ILE A 63 -4.16 -27.48 -22.01
C ILE A 63 -3.72 -26.99 -23.38
N ASN A 64 -4.51 -26.10 -23.97
CA ASN A 64 -4.13 -25.44 -25.20
C ASN A 64 -2.97 -24.47 -24.89
N VAL A 65 -1.75 -24.88 -25.18
CA VAL A 65 -0.54 -24.07 -24.93
C VAL A 65 -0.59 -22.75 -25.72
N GLN A 66 -1.37 -22.67 -26.81
CA GLN A 66 -1.53 -21.41 -27.56
C GLN A 66 -2.41 -20.40 -26.80
N GLU A 67 -3.45 -20.88 -26.09
CA GLU A 67 -4.34 -20.07 -25.26
C GLU A 67 -3.60 -19.44 -24.06
N LEU A 68 -2.56 -20.11 -23.55
CA LEU A 68 -1.68 -19.58 -22.49
C LEU A 68 -0.94 -18.30 -22.91
N TRP A 69 -0.73 -18.09 -24.22
CA TRP A 69 -0.07 -16.91 -24.77
C TRP A 69 -1.04 -15.78 -25.17
N GLU A 70 -2.34 -16.01 -25.07
CA GLU A 70 -3.35 -14.98 -25.29
C GLU A 70 -3.42 -13.99 -24.11
N SER A 71 -3.99 -12.81 -24.34
CA SER A 71 -4.20 -11.84 -23.26
C SER A 71 -5.32 -12.33 -22.34
N ALA A 72 -4.97 -12.62 -21.09
CA ALA A 72 -5.94 -13.03 -20.08
C ALA A 72 -7.16 -12.08 -20.01
N ASN A 73 -8.36 -12.64 -19.93
CA ASN A 73 -9.59 -11.86 -19.85
C ASN A 73 -9.54 -10.90 -18.66
N SER A 74 -9.70 -9.60 -18.92
CA SER A 74 -9.63 -8.56 -17.89
C SER A 74 -10.78 -8.59 -16.89
N GLY A 75 -11.83 -9.41 -17.10
CA GLY A 75 -12.98 -9.50 -16.19
C GLY A 75 -13.74 -8.18 -16.03
N GLY A 76 -13.64 -7.27 -17.01
CA GLY A 76 -14.20 -5.91 -16.93
C GLY A 76 -13.34 -4.90 -16.15
N TRP A 77 -12.21 -5.33 -15.56
CA TRP A 77 -11.23 -4.41 -14.97
C TRP A 77 -10.60 -3.55 -16.06
N ARG A 78 -10.50 -2.25 -15.79
CA ARG A 78 -9.90 -1.26 -16.70
C ARG A 78 -8.95 -0.33 -15.95
N PRO A 79 -7.89 0.19 -16.60
CA PRO A 79 -7.00 1.18 -15.98
C PRO A 79 -7.75 2.34 -15.34
N SER A 80 -7.30 2.75 -14.14
CA SER A 80 -7.90 3.83 -13.35
C SER A 80 -6.84 4.85 -12.95
N SER A 81 -6.23 5.49 -13.95
CA SER A 81 -5.24 6.56 -13.78
C SER A 81 -5.71 7.93 -14.27
N ALA A 82 -6.67 8.01 -15.19
CA ALA A 82 -7.26 9.29 -15.59
C ALA A 82 -8.30 9.76 -14.55
N PRO A 83 -8.42 11.07 -14.28
CA PRO A 83 -9.51 11.58 -13.45
C PRO A 83 -10.89 11.24 -14.01
N ARG A 84 -11.90 11.10 -13.15
CA ARG A 84 -13.29 10.81 -13.56
C ARG A 84 -14.34 11.78 -12.98
N SER A 85 -13.99 12.59 -11.99
CA SER A 85 -14.76 13.75 -11.54
C SER A 85 -14.06 15.05 -11.93
N ASP A 86 -14.63 16.20 -11.54
CA ASP A 86 -13.89 17.46 -11.55
C ASP A 86 -12.57 17.31 -10.79
N TRP A 87 -11.50 17.83 -11.39
CA TRP A 87 -10.13 17.73 -10.91
C TRP A 87 -9.36 18.98 -11.36
N PRO A 88 -9.54 20.12 -10.65
CA PRO A 88 -8.98 21.39 -11.07
C PRO A 88 -7.45 21.39 -11.01
N PRO A 89 -6.78 22.19 -11.87
CA PRO A 89 -5.33 22.34 -11.83
C PRO A 89 -4.86 22.90 -10.48
N PRO A 90 -3.58 22.68 -10.08
CA PRO A 90 -3.04 23.26 -8.86
C PRO A 90 -3.12 24.80 -8.89
N PRO A 91 -3.29 25.46 -7.73
CA PRO A 91 -3.38 26.91 -7.67
C PRO A 91 -2.08 27.58 -8.11
N LYS A 92 -2.18 28.80 -8.67
CA LYS A 92 -1.02 29.59 -9.11
C LYS A 92 -0.03 29.85 -7.96
N GLU A 93 -0.59 30.15 -6.79
CA GLU A 93 0.11 30.31 -5.52
C GLU A 93 -0.16 29.08 -4.63
N THR A 94 0.91 28.49 -4.09
CA THR A 94 0.86 27.28 -3.26
C THR A 94 1.18 27.60 -1.80
N ASN A 95 0.67 26.80 -0.84
CA ASN A 95 0.87 27.04 0.59
C ASN A 95 2.34 26.99 1.08
N GLY A 96 3.25 26.45 0.26
CA GLY A 96 4.69 26.37 0.55
C GLY A 96 5.36 25.24 -0.23
N TYR A 97 6.58 24.88 0.19
CA TYR A 97 7.37 23.82 -0.44
C TYR A 97 7.38 22.54 0.41
N LEU A 98 7.07 21.40 -0.21
CA LEU A 98 7.19 20.07 0.37
C LEU A 98 8.48 19.41 -0.13
N ARG A 99 9.43 19.15 0.78
CA ARG A 99 10.51 18.18 0.56
C ARG A 99 10.17 16.86 1.24
N VAL A 100 10.59 15.75 0.64
CA VAL A 100 10.43 14.39 1.19
C VAL A 100 11.72 13.60 1.03
N ARG A 101 12.04 12.73 2.00
CA ARG A 101 13.04 11.68 1.82
C ARG A 101 12.38 10.30 1.82
N CYS A 102 12.28 9.72 0.63
CA CYS A 102 11.70 8.40 0.38
C CYS A 102 12.72 7.31 0.73
N ASN A 103 12.43 6.51 1.75
CA ASN A 103 13.35 5.51 2.30
C ASN A 103 12.84 4.06 2.15
N GLY A 104 13.74 3.10 2.30
CA GLY A 104 13.48 1.68 2.04
C GLY A 104 13.89 1.25 0.63
N GLY A 105 13.57 0.02 0.23
CA GLY A 105 13.94 -0.52 -1.10
C GLY A 105 13.27 0.22 -2.26
N LEU A 106 13.79 0.11 -3.49
CA LEU A 106 13.34 0.91 -4.65
C LEU A 106 11.82 0.88 -4.89
N ASN A 107 11.17 -0.29 -4.71
CA ASN A 107 9.72 -0.41 -4.81
C ASN A 107 8.96 0.31 -3.67
N GLN A 108 9.50 0.35 -2.46
CA GLN A 108 8.94 1.14 -1.35
C GLN A 108 9.14 2.64 -1.59
N GLN A 109 10.29 3.05 -2.14
CA GLN A 109 10.54 4.43 -2.55
C GLN A 109 9.58 4.86 -3.66
N ARG A 110 9.28 3.99 -4.64
CA ARG A 110 8.28 4.22 -5.69
C ARG A 110 6.90 4.54 -5.11
N SER A 111 6.41 3.72 -4.16
CA SER A 111 5.15 4.00 -3.45
C SER A 111 5.21 5.26 -2.59
N ALA A 112 6.36 5.54 -1.96
CA ALA A 112 6.58 6.76 -1.21
C ALA A 112 6.51 8.03 -2.09
N ILE A 113 7.04 8.01 -3.31
CA ILE A 113 6.92 9.13 -4.26
C ILE A 113 5.45 9.35 -4.65
N CYS A 114 4.69 8.29 -4.91
CA CYS A 114 3.26 8.39 -5.20
C CYS A 114 2.50 9.06 -4.04
N ASN A 115 2.84 8.69 -2.80
CA ASN A 115 2.30 9.31 -1.60
C ASN A 115 2.78 10.76 -1.38
N ALA A 116 3.99 11.12 -1.83
CA ALA A 116 4.51 12.48 -1.73
C ALA A 116 3.80 13.45 -2.70
N VAL A 117 3.52 13.02 -3.93
CA VAL A 117 2.70 13.78 -4.88
C VAL A 117 1.28 13.95 -4.34
N LEU A 118 0.68 12.89 -3.79
CA LEU A 118 -0.65 13.00 -3.19
C LEU A 118 -0.66 13.91 -1.94
N ALA A 119 0.36 13.85 -1.08
CA ALA A 119 0.50 14.78 0.05
C ALA A 119 0.64 16.25 -0.40
N ALA A 120 1.41 16.51 -1.47
CA ALA A 120 1.51 17.85 -2.06
C ALA A 120 0.16 18.33 -2.61
N ARG A 121 -0.62 17.45 -3.26
CA ARG A 121 -1.98 17.75 -3.73
C ARG A 121 -2.92 18.09 -2.58
N ILE A 122 -2.95 17.27 -1.53
CA ILE A 122 -3.78 17.47 -0.33
C ILE A 122 -3.47 18.82 0.34
N MET A 123 -2.20 19.21 0.41
CA MET A 123 -1.77 20.47 1.03
C MET A 123 -1.79 21.68 0.08
N ASN A 124 -2.14 21.52 -1.19
CA ASN A 124 -1.93 22.55 -2.24
C ASN A 124 -0.51 23.15 -2.19
N ALA A 125 0.48 22.28 -2.08
CA ALA A 125 1.89 22.61 -1.94
C ALA A 125 2.66 22.46 -3.26
N THR A 126 3.77 23.18 -3.40
CA THR A 126 4.76 22.88 -4.43
C THR A 126 5.63 21.71 -3.96
N LEU A 127 5.65 20.60 -4.69
CA LEU A 127 6.54 19.48 -4.42
C LEU A 127 7.95 19.79 -4.94
N VAL A 128 8.96 19.66 -4.09
CA VAL A 128 10.37 19.57 -4.53
C VAL A 128 10.65 18.13 -4.93
N LEU A 129 11.47 17.91 -5.97
CA LEU A 129 11.84 16.56 -6.42
C LEU A 129 12.22 15.66 -5.23
N PRO A 130 11.64 14.45 -5.12
CA PRO A 130 11.89 13.56 -3.99
C PRO A 130 13.37 13.21 -3.81
N GLU A 131 13.82 13.21 -2.56
CA GLU A 131 15.13 12.65 -2.21
C GLU A 131 14.98 11.15 -2.00
N LEU A 132 15.81 10.35 -2.67
CA LEU A 132 15.88 8.91 -2.46
C LEU A 132 16.93 8.61 -1.41
N ASP A 133 16.60 7.74 -0.47
CA ASP A 133 17.57 7.26 0.52
C ASP A 133 18.59 6.35 -0.18
N ALA A 134 19.87 6.66 -0.02
CA ALA A 134 20.97 5.87 -0.57
C ALA A 134 21.04 4.55 0.21
N ASN A 135 20.34 3.53 -0.27
CA ASN A 135 20.26 2.25 0.39
C ASN A 135 21.65 1.61 0.52
N SER A 136 22.05 1.30 1.75
CA SER A 136 23.29 0.56 2.07
C SER A 136 23.39 -0.80 1.38
N PHE A 137 22.30 -1.32 0.84
CA PHE A 137 22.26 -2.56 0.08
C PHE A 137 22.76 -2.43 -1.37
N TRP A 138 22.57 -1.27 -2.00
CA TRP A 138 22.81 -1.07 -3.44
C TRP A 138 23.99 -0.14 -3.75
N HIS A 139 24.47 0.65 -2.77
CA HIS A 139 25.61 1.57 -2.92
C HIS A 139 25.47 2.57 -4.10
N ASP A 140 24.24 2.87 -4.50
CA ASP A 140 23.91 3.76 -5.62
C ASP A 140 23.55 5.16 -5.11
N ASP A 141 24.30 6.16 -5.55
CA ASP A 141 24.13 7.58 -5.23
C ASP A 141 23.37 8.38 -6.31
N SER A 142 22.96 7.70 -7.39
CA SER A 142 22.18 8.23 -8.53
C SER A 142 21.00 9.13 -8.12
N GLY A 143 20.32 8.80 -7.02
CA GLY A 143 19.13 9.49 -6.54
C GLY A 143 18.00 9.54 -7.57
N PHE A 144 17.01 10.42 -7.34
CA PHE A 144 15.84 10.52 -8.20
C PHE A 144 16.21 10.87 -9.65
N ARG A 145 17.12 11.84 -9.83
CA ARG A 145 17.58 12.32 -11.14
C ARG A 145 18.44 11.32 -11.90
N GLY A 146 19.06 10.35 -11.22
CA GLY A 146 19.83 9.30 -11.87
C GLY A 146 18.93 8.23 -12.49
N ILE A 147 17.86 7.86 -11.77
CA ILE A 147 16.96 6.74 -12.09
C ILE A 147 15.79 7.16 -13.01
N TYR A 148 15.11 8.25 -12.69
CA TYR A 148 13.83 8.64 -13.32
C TYR A 148 14.00 9.76 -14.35
N ASP A 149 13.08 9.78 -15.32
CA ASP A 149 12.90 10.88 -16.27
C ASP A 149 12.19 12.06 -15.57
N VAL A 150 12.97 13.07 -15.20
CA VAL A 150 12.52 14.27 -14.48
C VAL A 150 11.57 15.12 -15.32
N GLU A 151 11.82 15.24 -16.62
CA GLU A 151 11.01 16.05 -17.53
C GLU A 151 9.63 15.41 -17.72
N ASN A 152 9.60 14.10 -17.99
CA ASN A 152 8.35 13.33 -18.04
C ASN A 152 7.58 13.42 -16.70
N PHE A 153 8.28 13.30 -15.56
CA PHE A 153 7.64 13.36 -14.24
C PHE A 153 6.95 14.70 -13.98
N ILE A 154 7.62 15.82 -14.28
CA ILE A 154 7.04 17.17 -14.14
C ILE A 154 5.90 17.37 -15.16
N GLN A 155 6.13 17.02 -16.43
CA GLN A 155 5.19 17.28 -17.52
C GLN A 155 3.91 16.41 -17.41
N ALA A 156 4.00 15.18 -16.91
CA ALA A 156 2.86 14.29 -16.69
C ALA A 156 1.97 14.75 -15.52
N LEU A 157 2.53 15.46 -14.54
CA LEU A 157 1.84 15.88 -13.31
C LEU A 157 1.51 17.39 -13.26
N ARG A 158 1.77 18.13 -14.34
CA ARG A 158 1.59 19.61 -14.41
C ARG A 158 0.18 20.11 -14.07
N PHE A 159 -0.85 19.28 -14.25
CA PHE A 159 -2.25 19.59 -13.92
C PHE A 159 -2.67 19.02 -12.55
N ASP A 160 -1.78 18.33 -11.85
CA ASP A 160 -2.02 17.72 -10.54
C ASP A 160 -1.38 18.55 -9.42
N VAL A 161 -0.07 18.74 -9.52
CA VAL A 161 0.80 19.34 -8.49
C VAL A 161 1.86 20.18 -9.18
N LYS A 162 2.19 21.33 -8.60
CA LYS A 162 3.34 22.13 -9.03
C LYS A 162 4.62 21.45 -8.52
N ILE A 163 5.53 21.10 -9.42
CA ILE A 163 6.78 20.39 -9.09
C ILE A 163 7.97 21.30 -9.45
N VAL A 164 8.98 21.35 -8.57
CA VAL A 164 10.24 22.08 -8.79
C VAL A 164 11.44 21.22 -8.49
N GLU A 165 12.54 21.51 -9.18
CA GLU A 165 13.82 20.82 -9.01
C GLU A 165 14.52 21.10 -7.68
N SER A 166 14.31 22.30 -7.12
CA SER A 166 14.85 22.78 -5.86
C SER A 166 13.97 23.91 -5.32
N ILE A 167 14.09 24.22 -4.03
CA ILE A 167 13.42 25.41 -3.47
C ILE A 167 14.12 26.66 -4.04
N PRO A 168 13.41 27.61 -4.66
CA PRO A 168 14.02 28.80 -5.25
C PRO A 168 14.65 29.70 -4.19
N GLU A 169 15.79 30.29 -4.53
CA GLU A 169 16.53 31.19 -3.65
C GLU A 169 15.96 32.62 -3.71
N ILE A 170 15.55 33.17 -2.56
CA ILE A 170 14.96 34.52 -2.50
C ILE A 170 16.10 35.55 -2.44
N HIS A 171 16.23 36.34 -3.50
CA HIS A 171 17.19 37.44 -3.58
C HIS A 171 16.52 38.74 -3.13
N LYS A 172 16.95 39.31 -2.00
CA LYS A 172 16.43 40.60 -1.51
C LYS A 172 17.56 41.47 -0.96
N ASN A 173 17.64 42.72 -1.43
CA ASN A 173 18.65 43.72 -1.04
C ASN A 173 20.10 43.19 -1.14
N GLY A 174 20.45 42.54 -2.24
CA GLY A 174 21.78 41.95 -2.47
C GLY A 174 22.11 40.73 -1.62
N LYS A 175 21.17 40.22 -0.81
CA LYS A 175 21.36 39.01 0.02
C LYS A 175 20.47 37.88 -0.45
N THR A 176 21.08 36.73 -0.71
CA THR A 176 20.41 35.47 -1.04
C THR A 176 19.93 34.80 0.26
N LYS A 177 18.62 34.56 0.39
CA LYS A 177 18.02 33.81 1.49
C LYS A 177 17.56 32.43 1.02
N LYS A 178 18.16 31.39 1.59
CA LYS A 178 17.72 29.99 1.44
C LYS A 178 16.62 29.71 2.46
N ILE A 179 15.45 29.27 2.00
CA ILE A 179 14.38 28.81 2.89
C ILE A 179 14.83 27.49 3.53
N LYS A 180 14.94 27.45 4.86
CA LYS A 180 15.22 26.23 5.60
C LYS A 180 13.91 25.48 5.83
N ALA A 181 13.78 24.29 5.25
CA ALA A 181 12.62 23.45 5.44
C ALA A 181 12.56 22.91 6.89
N PHE A 182 11.42 23.07 7.56
CA PHE A 182 11.22 22.57 8.92
C PHE A 182 10.99 21.06 8.90
N GLN A 183 11.77 20.31 9.69
CA GLN A 183 11.74 18.86 9.65
C GLN A 183 10.57 18.30 10.45
N LEU A 184 9.79 17.42 9.83
CA LEU A 184 8.70 16.67 10.47
C LEU A 184 8.86 15.17 10.20
N ARG A 185 8.44 14.37 11.19
CA ARG A 185 8.31 12.92 11.07
C ARG A 185 6.82 12.57 11.09
N PRO A 186 6.19 12.27 9.95
CA PRO A 186 4.77 11.92 9.94
C PRO A 186 4.52 10.62 10.73
N PRO A 187 3.32 10.46 11.33
CA PRO A 187 2.85 9.17 11.81
C PRO A 187 2.95 8.09 10.73
N ARG A 188 2.99 6.82 11.14
CA ARG A 188 2.82 5.72 10.19
C ARG A 188 1.38 5.76 9.67
N ASP A 189 1.19 5.57 8.37
CA ASP A 189 -0.12 5.54 7.72
C ASP A 189 -0.99 6.77 8.06
N ALA A 190 -0.35 7.96 8.14
CA ALA A 190 -0.98 9.17 8.66
C ALA A 190 -2.24 9.56 7.84
N PRO A 191 -3.34 9.95 8.50
CA PRO A 191 -4.58 10.31 7.82
C PRO A 191 -4.44 11.65 7.09
N ILE A 192 -5.33 11.90 6.12
CA ILE A 192 -5.42 13.17 5.38
C ILE A 192 -5.48 14.37 6.33
N SER A 193 -6.21 14.23 7.44
CA SER A 193 -6.34 15.28 8.47
C SER A 193 -5.00 15.73 9.06
N TRP A 194 -4.00 14.85 9.18
CA TRP A 194 -2.66 15.23 9.66
C TRP A 194 -1.95 16.15 8.66
N TYR A 195 -2.17 15.93 7.36
CA TYR A 195 -1.62 16.77 6.30
C TYR A 195 -2.32 18.13 6.23
N THR A 196 -3.65 18.17 6.34
CA THR A 196 -4.43 19.42 6.28
C THR A 196 -4.39 20.25 7.57
N THR A 197 -3.90 19.67 8.68
CA THR A 197 -3.69 20.38 9.96
C THR A 197 -2.19 20.57 10.24
N VAL A 198 -1.56 19.62 10.95
CA VAL A 198 -0.19 19.72 11.50
C VAL A 198 0.86 20.04 10.44
N ALA A 199 0.85 19.34 9.30
CA ALA A 199 1.85 19.57 8.25
C ALA A 199 1.63 20.91 7.53
N LEU A 200 0.38 21.25 7.20
CA LEU A 200 0.02 22.49 6.53
C LEU A 200 0.26 23.73 7.40
N GLU A 201 0.00 23.65 8.71
CA GLU A 201 0.30 24.70 9.69
C GLU A 201 1.80 25.01 9.68
N LYS A 202 2.66 23.99 9.84
CA LYS A 202 4.12 24.15 9.83
C LYS A 202 4.66 24.58 8.46
N MET A 203 4.00 24.19 7.37
CA MET A 203 4.33 24.68 6.02
C MET A 203 4.05 26.18 5.89
N LYS A 204 2.94 26.68 6.42
CA LYS A 204 2.60 28.11 6.41
C LYS A 204 3.51 28.92 7.33
N GLU A 205 3.90 28.38 8.48
CA GLU A 205 4.82 29.02 9.44
C GLU A 205 6.24 29.18 8.88
N HIS A 206 6.77 28.15 8.21
CA HIS A 206 8.18 28.11 7.78
C HIS A 206 8.39 28.30 6.27
N GLY A 207 7.32 28.34 5.47
CA GLY A 207 7.35 28.39 4.00
C GLY A 207 7.77 27.07 3.33
N ALA A 208 8.46 26.18 4.04
CA ALA A 208 8.82 24.85 3.58
C ALA A 208 8.89 23.84 4.72
N ILE A 209 8.53 22.59 4.44
CA ILE A 209 8.68 21.45 5.36
C ILE A 209 9.45 20.30 4.70
N TYR A 210 10.12 19.50 5.53
CA TYR A 210 10.86 18.31 5.12
C TYR A 210 10.33 17.09 5.86
N LEU A 211 9.61 16.21 5.15
CA LEU A 211 9.06 14.98 5.73
C LEU A 211 10.08 13.85 5.61
N THR A 212 10.55 13.35 6.75
CA THR A 212 11.61 12.32 6.78
C THR A 212 11.60 11.53 8.10
N PRO A 213 11.75 10.19 8.07
CA PRO A 213 11.70 9.30 6.92
C PRO A 213 10.28 9.16 6.32
N PHE A 214 10.16 9.20 4.99
CA PHE A 214 8.88 9.18 4.25
C PHE A 214 8.57 7.84 3.58
N SER A 215 8.49 6.76 4.36
CA SER A 215 7.98 5.46 3.92
C SER A 215 6.75 5.05 4.74
N HIS A 216 5.68 4.63 4.06
CA HIS A 216 4.34 4.36 4.64
C HIS A 216 3.86 5.46 5.60
N ARG A 217 3.80 6.71 5.09
CA ARG A 217 3.48 7.93 5.85
C ARG A 217 2.16 8.59 5.49
N LEU A 218 1.39 8.02 4.58
CA LEU A 218 0.05 8.48 4.19
C LEU A 218 -0.84 7.24 4.13
N ALA A 219 -2.03 7.30 4.73
CA ALA A 219 -2.97 6.18 4.79
C ALA A 219 -3.22 5.56 3.40
N GLU A 220 -3.12 4.23 3.30
CA GLU A 220 -3.30 3.53 2.01
C GLU A 220 -4.76 3.62 1.56
N GLU A 221 -5.70 3.24 2.44
CA GLU A 221 -7.13 3.38 2.18
C GLU A 221 -7.59 4.82 2.46
N ILE A 222 -8.09 5.44 1.40
CA ILE A 222 -8.61 6.81 1.39
C ILE A 222 -9.96 6.78 0.68
N ASP A 223 -10.99 7.31 1.34
CA ASP A 223 -12.33 7.50 0.77
C ASP A 223 -12.37 8.73 -0.18
N ASN A 224 -11.53 8.66 -1.21
CA ASN A 224 -11.53 9.57 -2.34
C ASN A 224 -10.92 8.83 -3.56
N PRO A 225 -11.74 8.45 -4.56
CA PRO A 225 -11.27 7.63 -5.66
C PRO A 225 -10.36 8.40 -6.64
N GLU A 226 -10.38 9.74 -6.63
CA GLU A 226 -9.44 10.56 -7.40
C GLU A 226 -8.04 10.58 -6.79
N TYR A 227 -7.92 10.45 -5.47
CA TYR A 227 -6.62 10.36 -4.80
C TYR A 227 -5.93 9.03 -5.12
N GLN A 228 -6.70 7.94 -5.21
CA GLN A 228 -6.19 6.66 -5.72
C GLN A 228 -5.85 6.73 -7.22
N ARG A 229 -6.66 7.42 -8.04
CA ARG A 229 -6.33 7.67 -9.47
C ARG A 229 -5.04 8.47 -9.64
N LEU A 230 -4.79 9.47 -8.79
CA LEU A 230 -3.53 10.22 -8.79
C LEU A 230 -2.35 9.31 -8.44
N ARG A 231 -2.43 8.48 -7.39
CA ARG A 231 -1.39 7.48 -7.07
C ARG A 231 -1.11 6.56 -8.27
N CYS A 232 -2.14 6.02 -8.91
CA CYS A 232 -2.00 5.22 -10.13
C CYS A 232 -1.35 6.01 -11.28
N ARG A 233 -1.72 7.28 -11.48
CA ARG A 233 -1.15 8.15 -12.52
C ARG A 233 0.33 8.42 -12.29
N VAL A 234 0.71 8.74 -11.06
CA VAL A 234 2.12 8.90 -10.68
C VAL A 234 2.88 7.59 -10.91
N ASN A 235 2.34 6.47 -10.41
CA ASN A 235 3.01 5.18 -10.46
C ASN A 235 3.21 4.67 -11.89
N TYR A 236 2.21 4.73 -12.76
CA TYR A 236 2.25 4.09 -14.08
C TYR A 236 2.63 5.02 -15.24
N HIS A 237 2.47 6.35 -15.10
CA HIS A 237 2.72 7.29 -16.21
C HIS A 237 3.80 8.33 -15.90
N ALA A 238 3.87 8.88 -14.68
CA ALA A 238 4.87 9.89 -14.33
C ALA A 238 6.24 9.27 -13.98
N LEU A 239 6.26 8.17 -13.21
CA LEU A 239 7.47 7.46 -12.80
C LEU A 239 7.99 6.52 -13.90
N ARG A 240 8.52 7.13 -14.96
CA ARG A 240 9.29 6.43 -16.01
C ARG A 240 10.77 6.47 -15.70
N PHE A 241 11.46 5.35 -15.92
CA PHE A 241 12.92 5.32 -15.91
C PHE A 241 13.49 6.18 -17.06
N LYS A 242 14.76 6.57 -16.96
CA LYS A 242 15.42 7.33 -18.04
C LYS A 242 15.28 6.66 -19.41
N PRO A 243 15.24 7.45 -20.50
CA PRO A 243 15.09 6.92 -21.87
C PRO A 243 16.09 5.82 -22.25
N HIS A 244 17.34 5.87 -21.78
CA HIS A 244 18.33 4.83 -22.09
C HIS A 244 18.04 3.50 -21.37
N ILE A 245 17.49 3.53 -20.15
CA ILE A 245 17.07 2.34 -19.40
C ILE A 245 15.86 1.70 -20.10
N MET A 246 14.88 2.53 -20.49
CA MET A 246 13.70 2.09 -21.24
C MET A 246 14.10 1.45 -22.57
N LYS A 247 14.93 2.13 -23.38
CA LYS A 247 15.42 1.62 -24.67
C LYS A 247 16.20 0.30 -24.55
N LEU A 248 16.99 0.13 -23.49
CA LEU A 248 17.69 -1.12 -23.22
C LEU A 248 16.71 -2.25 -22.87
N SER A 249 15.75 -1.96 -21.99
CA SER A 249 14.69 -2.91 -21.60
C SER A 249 13.86 -3.36 -22.81
N GLU A 250 13.40 -2.41 -23.63
CA GLU A 250 12.68 -2.67 -24.88
C GLU A 250 13.51 -3.54 -25.83
N SER A 251 14.80 -3.21 -26.05
CA SER A 251 15.68 -4.01 -26.90
C SER A 251 15.89 -5.45 -26.40
N ILE A 252 15.90 -5.69 -25.09
CA ILE A 252 15.97 -7.04 -24.52
C ILE A 252 14.66 -7.78 -24.80
N VAL A 253 13.52 -7.15 -24.52
CA VAL A 253 12.19 -7.75 -24.73
C VAL A 253 11.94 -8.07 -26.21
N ASP A 254 12.32 -7.18 -27.13
CA ASP A 254 12.14 -7.39 -28.56
C ASP A 254 13.00 -8.55 -29.09
N LYS A 255 14.24 -8.69 -28.59
CA LYS A 255 15.09 -9.84 -28.89
C LYS A 255 14.51 -11.15 -28.38
N LEU A 256 13.93 -11.17 -27.19
CA LEU A 256 13.25 -12.35 -26.64
C LEU A 256 12.01 -12.72 -27.48
N ARG A 257 11.17 -11.73 -27.82
CA ARG A 257 9.99 -11.94 -28.69
C ARG A 257 10.36 -12.45 -30.08
N ALA A 258 11.49 -12.00 -30.64
CA ALA A 258 12.00 -12.48 -31.92
C ALA A 258 12.44 -13.96 -31.91
N GLN A 259 12.66 -14.56 -30.73
CA GLN A 259 12.92 -16.00 -30.57
C GLN A 259 11.65 -16.80 -30.25
N GLY A 260 10.51 -16.16 -30.01
CA GLY A 260 9.22 -16.78 -29.72
C GLY A 260 8.53 -16.21 -28.47
N HIS A 261 7.53 -16.94 -27.97
CA HIS A 261 6.90 -16.62 -26.69
C HIS A 261 7.87 -16.89 -25.53
N PHE A 262 7.87 -16.01 -24.53
CA PHE A 262 8.71 -16.16 -23.34
C PHE A 262 7.92 -15.86 -22.07
N MET A 263 8.35 -16.45 -20.95
CA MET A 263 7.82 -16.20 -19.61
C MET A 263 8.89 -15.51 -18.76
N ALA A 264 8.52 -14.44 -18.06
CA ALA A 264 9.39 -13.76 -17.11
C ALA A 264 8.93 -14.05 -15.67
N ILE A 265 9.82 -14.56 -14.83
CA ILE A 265 9.55 -14.84 -13.41
C ILE A 265 10.51 -14.01 -12.56
N HIS A 266 9.97 -13.14 -11.72
CA HIS A 266 10.76 -12.38 -10.74
C HIS A 266 10.83 -13.16 -9.42
N LEU A 267 11.94 -13.87 -9.22
CA LEU A 267 12.22 -14.61 -7.98
C LEU A 267 13.04 -13.73 -7.02
N ARG A 268 12.56 -13.57 -5.78
CA ARG A 268 13.22 -12.74 -4.75
C ARG A 268 13.78 -13.63 -3.64
N PHE A 269 15.10 -13.85 -3.65
CA PHE A 269 15.83 -14.71 -2.72
C PHE A 269 16.68 -13.93 -1.71
N GLU A 270 16.17 -12.82 -1.19
CA GLU A 270 16.86 -12.05 -0.15
C GLU A 270 16.76 -12.79 1.20
N MET A 271 17.80 -12.71 2.03
CA MET A 271 17.85 -13.48 3.29
C MET A 271 16.75 -13.11 4.29
N ASP A 272 16.26 -11.87 4.26
CA ASP A 272 15.12 -11.45 5.07
C ASP A 272 13.84 -12.20 4.65
N MET A 273 13.57 -12.27 3.35
CA MET A 273 12.44 -13.02 2.78
C MET A 273 12.50 -14.52 3.13
N LEU A 274 13.71 -15.13 3.09
CA LEU A 274 13.89 -16.53 3.45
C LEU A 274 13.74 -16.78 4.96
N ALA A 275 14.22 -15.87 5.81
CA ALA A 275 14.06 -15.97 7.27
C ALA A 275 12.58 -15.85 7.70
N PHE A 276 11.78 -15.02 7.01
CA PHE A 276 10.33 -14.95 7.24
C PHE A 276 9.54 -16.15 6.67
N ALA A 277 10.12 -16.96 5.80
CA ALA A 277 9.47 -18.16 5.24
C ALA A 277 9.48 -19.37 6.20
N GLY A 278 10.09 -19.27 7.37
CA GLY A 278 9.96 -20.25 8.45
C GLY A 278 10.78 -21.55 8.29
N TYR A 279 11.68 -21.61 7.31
CA TYR A 279 12.61 -22.74 7.18
C TYR A 279 13.77 -22.62 8.18
N VAL A 280 13.62 -23.30 9.31
CA VAL A 280 14.73 -23.66 10.19
C VAL A 280 15.43 -24.86 9.56
N PHE A 281 16.73 -24.74 9.30
CA PHE A 281 17.62 -25.86 8.95
C PHE A 281 18.08 -26.59 10.22
#